data_AF-K1IJX0-F1
#
_entry.id   AF-K1IJX0-F1
#
_cell.length_a   1.000
_cell.length_b   1.000
_cell.length_c   1.000
_cell.angle_alpha   90.00
_cell.angle_beta   90.00
_cell.angle_gamma   90.00
#
_symmetry.space_group_name_H-M   'P 1'
#
loop_
_entity.id
_entity.type
_entity.pdbx_description
1 polymer ?
#
loop_
_entity_poly.entity_id
_entity_poly.type
_entity_poly.pdbx_seq_one_letter_code
_entity_poly.pdbx_strand_id
1 'polypeptide(L)'
;MIIIKRTMAGTDGDMVAIDQRVLLIKLLTLYHLLGRSIRVFRALTSGQKRPKCRNKRKTNQQKMWNTMKISRFFTLTDLMLTAETGQKQAWFYTDRLVKAGYVKVLFKVDSLLPVPARHGLTGRYQLVRDTGRYAPLCRDHGCWDQNQQQLYPYQREEETHGNVA
;
A
#
# COMPACT_ATOMS: atom_id res chain seq x y z
N MET A 1 -28.35 -6.43 -94.25
CA MET A 1 -28.56 -5.31 -95.19
C MET A 1 -29.46 -4.29 -94.51
N ILE A 2 -29.28 -3.00 -94.82
CA ILE A 2 -29.97 -1.80 -94.28
C ILE A 2 -29.17 -1.07 -93.20
N ILE A 3 -28.26 -0.25 -93.73
CA ILE A 3 -27.85 1.07 -93.24
C ILE A 3 -29.08 1.97 -93.24
N ILE A 4 -29.19 2.95 -92.33
CA ILE A 4 -29.52 4.37 -92.58
C ILE A 4 -29.87 5.06 -91.24
N LYS A 5 -28.95 5.90 -90.71
CA LYS A 5 -28.94 7.39 -90.73
C LYS A 5 -29.87 8.01 -89.67
N ARG A 6 -29.66 9.20 -89.11
CA ARG A 6 -28.59 10.21 -88.94
C ARG A 6 -29.38 11.42 -88.37
N THR A 7 -28.73 12.31 -87.60
CA THR A 7 -29.07 13.76 -87.49
C THR A 7 -30.28 14.11 -86.58
N MET A 8 -30.29 15.09 -85.66
CA MET A 8 -29.34 16.08 -85.09
C MET A 8 -29.96 16.68 -83.80
N ALA A 9 -29.05 17.08 -82.90
CA ALA A 9 -29.03 18.30 -82.06
C ALA A 9 -30.20 18.67 -81.13
N GLY A 10 -29.82 18.87 -79.86
CA GLY A 10 -30.52 19.70 -78.88
C GLY A 10 -30.02 19.50 -77.44
N THR A 11 -28.91 20.17 -77.09
CA THR A 11 -28.53 20.82 -75.79
C THR A 11 -28.93 20.14 -74.45
N ASP A 12 -28.18 20.11 -73.36
CA ASP A 12 -26.80 20.41 -72.94
C ASP A 12 -26.76 19.89 -71.48
N GLY A 13 -25.65 19.27 -71.04
CA GLY A 13 -25.49 18.91 -69.62
C GLY A 13 -24.62 17.68 -69.35
N ASP A 14 -23.31 17.84 -69.58
CA ASP A 14 -22.23 17.23 -68.79
C ASP A 14 -22.29 15.71 -68.49
N MET A 15 -21.87 14.90 -69.45
CA MET A 15 -21.24 13.60 -69.15
C MET A 15 -19.73 13.68 -69.41
N VAL A 16 -19.04 14.29 -68.44
CA VAL A 16 -17.58 14.41 -68.44
C VAL A 16 -16.94 13.03 -68.31
N ALA A 17 -16.06 12.75 -69.26
CA ALA A 17 -15.16 11.61 -69.31
C ALA A 17 -14.44 11.39 -67.97
N ILE A 18 -14.61 10.20 -67.39
CA ILE A 18 -13.89 9.79 -66.19
C ILE A 18 -12.47 9.38 -66.63
N ASP A 19 -11.52 10.27 -66.36
CA ASP A 19 -10.07 10.10 -66.53
C ASP A 19 -9.59 8.76 -65.93
N GLN A 20 -8.78 8.00 -66.69
CA GLN A 20 -8.13 6.76 -66.23
C GLN A 20 -7.33 6.95 -64.91
N ARG A 21 -6.89 8.18 -64.61
CA ARG A 21 -6.24 8.54 -63.34
C ARG A 21 -7.18 8.47 -62.13
N VAL A 22 -8.46 8.77 -62.31
CA VAL A 22 -9.49 8.71 -61.25
C VAL A 22 -9.84 7.26 -60.90
N LEU A 23 -9.83 6.36 -61.90
CA LEU A 23 -9.98 4.91 -61.69
C LEU A 23 -8.81 4.30 -60.91
N LEU A 24 -7.58 4.77 -61.15
CA LEU A 24 -6.37 4.31 -60.43
C LEU A 24 -6.37 4.74 -58.95
N ILE A 25 -6.85 5.95 -58.65
CA ILE A 25 -7.00 6.45 -57.26
C ILE A 25 -8.11 5.68 -56.51
N LYS A 26 -9.21 5.34 -57.19
CA LYS A 26 -10.28 4.51 -56.61
C LYS A 26 -9.84 3.06 -56.36
N LEU A 27 -9.03 2.48 -57.24
CA LEU A 27 -8.41 1.17 -57.03
C LEU A 27 -7.44 1.19 -55.83
N LEU A 28 -6.57 2.19 -55.71
CA LEU A 28 -5.64 2.32 -54.58
C LEU A 28 -6.34 2.53 -53.22
N THR A 29 -7.46 3.26 -53.19
CA THR A 29 -8.25 3.45 -51.96
C THR A 29 -9.07 2.21 -51.57
N LEU A 30 -9.54 1.42 -52.55
CA LEU A 30 -10.21 0.13 -52.28
C LEU A 30 -9.24 -0.93 -51.74
N TYR A 31 -7.98 -0.97 -52.20
CA TYR A 31 -6.95 -1.85 -51.61
C TYR A 31 -6.56 -1.44 -50.17
N HIS A 32 -6.66 -0.16 -49.81
CA HIS A 32 -6.41 0.31 -48.44
C HIS A 32 -7.55 -0.02 -47.45
N LEU A 33 -8.76 -0.30 -47.94
CA LEU A 33 -9.92 -0.67 -47.10
C LEU A 33 -10.09 -2.19 -46.95
N LEU A 34 -9.55 -3.00 -47.86
CA LEU A 34 -9.54 -4.48 -47.74
C LEU A 34 -8.28 -5.04 -47.04
N GLY A 35 -7.31 -4.19 -46.70
CA GLY A 35 -6.07 -4.57 -46.00
C GLY A 35 -6.10 -4.47 -44.47
N ARG A 36 -7.28 -4.42 -43.83
CA ARG A 36 -7.43 -4.36 -42.36
C ARG A 36 -7.98 -5.65 -41.76
N SER A 37 -7.62 -6.80 -42.34
CA SER A 37 -7.79 -8.10 -41.68
C SER A 37 -6.43 -8.76 -41.55
N ILE A 38 -6.17 -9.44 -40.43
CA ILE A 38 -4.86 -9.98 -39.98
C ILE A 38 -4.00 -8.97 -39.18
N ARG A 39 -4.56 -8.36 -38.13
CA ARG A 39 -3.84 -8.13 -36.85
C ARG A 39 -4.83 -8.03 -35.68
N VAL A 40 -5.72 -8.99 -35.51
CA VAL A 40 -6.56 -9.06 -34.29
C VAL A 40 -6.50 -10.42 -33.59
N PHE A 41 -5.80 -11.42 -34.15
CA PHE A 41 -5.82 -12.77 -33.59
C PHE A 41 -4.45 -13.31 -33.16
N ARG A 42 -3.66 -12.51 -32.44
CA ARG A 42 -2.49 -13.02 -31.70
C ARG A 42 -2.12 -12.15 -30.51
N ALA A 43 -2.99 -12.12 -29.51
CA ALA A 43 -2.63 -11.64 -28.17
C ALA A 43 -3.58 -12.20 -27.09
N LEU A 44 -3.77 -13.52 -27.04
CA LEU A 44 -4.45 -14.20 -25.94
C LEU A 44 -3.53 -15.12 -25.13
N THR A 45 -2.22 -14.96 -25.24
CA THR A 45 -1.26 -15.73 -24.43
C THR A 45 -0.06 -14.93 -23.93
N SER A 46 -0.05 -13.60 -24.05
CA SER A 46 0.80 -12.81 -23.17
C SER A 46 0.13 -12.80 -21.80
N GLY A 47 0.48 -13.78 -20.97
CA GLY A 47 0.14 -13.75 -19.55
C GLY A 47 0.59 -12.41 -19.01
N GLN A 48 -0.36 -11.49 -18.81
CA GLN A 48 -0.13 -10.26 -18.08
C GLN A 48 0.43 -10.73 -16.75
N LYS A 49 1.74 -10.53 -16.54
CA LYS A 49 2.36 -10.79 -15.24
C LYS A 49 1.61 -9.89 -14.28
N ARG A 50 0.66 -10.49 -13.55
CA ARG A 50 -0.05 -9.83 -12.45
C ARG A 50 1.04 -9.14 -11.63
N PRO A 51 0.96 -7.82 -11.37
CA PRO A 51 1.98 -7.15 -10.58
C PRO A 51 2.15 -7.98 -9.31
N LYS A 52 3.35 -8.54 -9.13
CA LYS A 52 3.63 -9.42 -8.00
C LYS A 52 3.26 -8.62 -6.77
N CYS A 53 2.17 -8.99 -6.09
CA CYS A 53 1.78 -8.38 -4.84
C CYS A 53 2.99 -8.58 -3.93
N ARG A 54 3.78 -7.52 -3.74
CA ARG A 54 4.92 -7.55 -2.83
C ARG A 54 4.29 -7.84 -1.47
N ASN A 55 4.42 -9.08 -1.01
CA ASN A 55 3.95 -9.48 0.31
C ASN A 55 4.83 -8.71 1.30
N LYS A 56 4.35 -7.52 1.66
CA LYS A 56 5.11 -6.55 2.44
C LYS A 56 5.16 -7.13 3.85
N ARG A 57 6.29 -7.75 4.19
CA ARG A 57 6.53 -8.32 5.51
C ARG A 57 6.15 -7.26 6.55
N LYS A 58 5.34 -7.66 7.54
CA LYS A 58 4.96 -6.77 8.65
C LYS A 58 6.24 -6.29 9.34
N THR A 59 6.29 -5.01 9.68
CA THR A 59 7.41 -4.46 10.45
C THR A 59 7.44 -5.10 11.84
N ASN A 60 8.62 -5.11 12.46
CA ASN A 60 8.76 -5.68 13.80
C ASN A 60 7.87 -4.97 14.83
N GLN A 61 7.71 -3.65 14.72
CA GLN A 61 6.75 -2.87 15.51
C GLN A 61 5.31 -3.37 15.33
N GLN A 62 4.91 -3.64 14.09
CA GLN A 62 3.58 -4.18 13.81
C GLN A 62 3.40 -5.60 14.35
N LYS A 63 4.45 -6.44 14.33
CA LYS A 63 4.42 -7.77 14.96
C LYS A 63 4.20 -7.63 16.47
N MET A 64 5.02 -6.82 17.15
CA MET A 64 4.89 -6.53 18.58
C MET A 64 3.50 -5.99 18.93
N TRP A 65 2.99 -5.02 18.17
CA TRP A 65 1.65 -4.48 18.37
C TRP A 65 0.55 -5.54 18.26
N ASN A 66 0.65 -6.45 17.28
CA ASN A 66 -0.32 -7.55 17.17
C ASN A 66 -0.28 -8.46 18.40
N THR A 67 0.92 -8.79 18.90
CA THR A 67 1.07 -9.58 20.13
C THR A 67 0.42 -8.88 21.32
N MET A 68 0.70 -7.58 21.52
CA MET A 68 0.11 -6.80 22.60
C MET A 68 -1.42 -6.82 22.56
N LYS A 69 -2.02 -6.71 21.36
CA LYS A 69 -3.48 -6.75 21.19
C LYS A 69 -4.09 -8.13 21.46
N ILE A 70 -3.40 -9.20 21.09
CA ILE A 70 -3.87 -10.57 21.34
C ILE A 70 -3.80 -10.89 22.83
N SER A 71 -2.64 -10.65 23.45
CA SER A 71 -2.40 -11.09 24.83
C SER A 71 -2.98 -10.14 25.88
N ARG A 72 -3.09 -8.83 25.56
CA ARG A 72 -3.47 -7.70 26.47
C ARG A 72 -2.53 -7.48 27.65
N PHE A 73 -2.09 -8.54 28.29
CA PHE A 73 -1.01 -8.60 29.27
C PHE A 73 0.18 -9.31 28.63
N PHE A 74 1.36 -8.71 28.71
CA PHE A 74 2.54 -9.25 28.04
C PHE A 74 3.82 -8.91 28.80
N THR A 75 4.87 -9.66 28.48
CA THR A 75 6.25 -9.41 28.90
C THR A 75 7.10 -8.94 27.71
N LEU A 76 8.27 -8.36 27.98
CA LEU A 76 9.22 -8.02 26.91
C LEU A 76 9.70 -9.25 26.15
N THR A 77 9.85 -10.39 26.83
CA THR A 77 10.24 -11.67 26.24
C THR A 77 9.24 -12.13 25.18
N ASP A 78 7.93 -12.02 25.47
CA ASP A 78 6.88 -12.40 24.51
C ASP A 78 6.96 -11.59 23.21
N LEU A 79 7.26 -10.29 23.33
CA LEU A 79 7.43 -9.39 22.18
C LEU A 79 8.68 -9.76 21.37
N MET A 80 9.79 -10.05 22.04
CA MET A 80 11.03 -10.46 21.38
C MET A 80 10.84 -11.73 20.57
N LEU A 81 10.20 -12.74 21.17
CA LEU A 81 9.92 -14.02 20.54
C LEU A 81 8.99 -13.86 19.33
N THR A 82 7.91 -13.10 19.47
CA THR A 82 6.93 -12.96 18.38
C THR A 82 7.43 -12.07 17.24
N ALA A 83 8.20 -11.03 17.57
CA ALA A 83 8.69 -10.07 16.58
C ALA A 83 10.08 -10.41 16.02
N GLU A 84 10.75 -11.44 16.55
CA GLU A 84 12.13 -11.82 16.23
C GLU A 84 13.07 -10.61 16.41
N THR A 85 12.96 -9.94 17.56
CA THR A 85 13.73 -8.71 17.87
C THR A 85 14.57 -8.85 19.13
N GLY A 86 15.66 -8.07 19.19
CA GLY A 86 16.48 -7.97 20.41
C GLY A 86 15.80 -7.17 21.52
N GLN A 87 16.24 -7.43 22.76
CA GLN A 87 15.74 -6.81 23.99
C GLN A 87 15.67 -5.28 23.91
N LYS A 88 16.72 -4.63 23.40
CA LYS A 88 16.80 -3.16 23.31
C LYS A 88 15.67 -2.58 22.44
N GLN A 89 15.34 -3.23 21.33
CA GLN A 89 14.30 -2.77 20.42
C GLN A 89 12.90 -2.95 21.01
N ALA A 90 12.64 -4.09 21.65
CA ALA A 90 11.38 -4.35 22.33
C ALA A 90 11.18 -3.39 23.52
N TRP A 91 12.22 -3.18 24.32
CA TRP A 91 12.20 -2.24 25.43
C TRP A 91 11.95 -0.81 24.96
N PHE A 92 12.70 -0.33 23.96
CA PHE A 92 12.56 1.03 23.44
C PHE A 92 11.17 1.31 22.89
N TYR A 93 10.60 0.36 22.14
CA TYR A 93 9.25 0.49 21.61
C TYR A 93 8.21 0.52 22.74
N THR A 94 8.33 -0.37 23.72
CA THR A 94 7.40 -0.44 24.85
C THR A 94 7.49 0.81 25.73
N ASP A 95 8.70 1.31 26.03
CA ASP A 95 8.94 2.53 26.81
C ASP A 95 8.26 3.76 26.18
N ARG A 96 8.39 3.93 24.86
CA ARG A 96 7.72 5.02 24.14
C ARG A 96 6.19 4.88 24.16
N LEU A 97 5.66 3.67 24.07
CA LEU A 97 4.21 3.43 24.21
C LEU A 97 3.71 3.71 25.63
N VAL A 98 4.51 3.42 26.65
CA VAL A 98 4.20 3.76 28.04
C VAL A 98 4.13 5.27 28.21
N LYS A 99 5.17 6.00 27.76
CA LYS A 99 5.21 7.46 27.80
C LYS A 99 4.05 8.12 27.06
N ALA A 100 3.60 7.53 25.95
CA ALA A 100 2.45 8.02 25.20
C ALA A 100 1.08 7.57 25.78
N GLY A 101 1.06 6.78 26.85
CA GLY A 101 -0.15 6.34 27.53
C GLY A 101 -0.91 5.19 26.85
N TYR A 102 -0.27 4.45 25.93
CA TYR A 102 -0.87 3.26 25.31
C TYR A 102 -0.75 2.02 26.19
N VAL A 103 0.39 1.91 26.89
CA VAL A 103 0.74 0.76 27.72
C VAL A 103 0.91 1.23 29.15
N LYS A 104 0.45 0.43 30.11
CA LYS A 104 0.68 0.63 31.55
C LYS A 104 1.66 -0.41 32.05
N VAL A 105 2.60 0.02 32.89
CA VAL A 105 3.50 -0.89 33.61
C VAL A 105 2.75 -1.41 34.82
N LEU A 106 2.59 -2.73 34.93
CA LEU A 106 1.96 -3.38 36.08
C LEU A 106 3.00 -3.78 37.12
N PHE A 107 4.12 -4.33 36.63
CA PHE A 107 5.21 -4.78 37.47
C PHE A 107 6.52 -4.39 36.79
N LYS A 108 7.33 -3.61 37.49
CA LYS A 108 8.68 -3.25 37.06
C LYS A 108 9.66 -3.99 37.96
N VAL A 109 10.54 -4.77 37.34
CA VAL A 109 11.64 -5.41 38.07
C VAL A 109 12.65 -4.32 38.38
N ASP A 110 12.96 -4.16 39.65
CA ASP A 110 13.99 -3.22 40.07
C ASP A 110 15.38 -3.74 39.64
N SER A 111 16.13 -2.89 38.96
CA SER A 111 17.47 -3.18 38.48
C SER A 111 18.51 -3.18 39.60
N LEU A 112 18.20 -2.54 40.74
CA LEU A 112 19.08 -2.45 41.91
C LEU A 112 19.05 -3.72 42.77
N LEU A 113 18.08 -4.62 42.52
CA LEU A 113 18.02 -5.88 43.24
C LEU A 113 19.21 -6.78 42.91
N PRO A 114 19.76 -7.50 43.91
CA PRO A 114 20.81 -8.49 43.67
C PRO A 114 20.39 -9.51 42.60
N VAL A 115 21.34 -9.94 41.76
CA VAL A 115 21.15 -10.94 40.69
C VAL A 115 20.33 -12.16 41.13
N PRO A 116 20.58 -12.81 42.29
CA PRO A 116 19.78 -13.97 42.71
C PRO A 116 18.32 -13.61 43.01
N ALA A 117 18.04 -12.42 43.55
CA ALA A 117 16.68 -11.95 43.82
C ALA A 117 15.95 -11.53 42.54
N ARG A 118 16.69 -11.14 41.50
CA ARG A 118 16.15 -10.76 40.19
C ARG A 118 15.82 -11.97 39.31
N HIS A 119 16.41 -13.13 39.58
CA HIS A 119 16.28 -14.31 38.75
C HIS A 119 14.81 -14.76 38.64
N GLY A 120 14.29 -14.89 37.41
CA GLY A 120 12.90 -15.27 37.14
C GLY A 120 11.88 -14.13 37.21
N LEU A 121 12.25 -12.95 37.70
CA LEU A 121 11.37 -11.79 37.69
C LEU A 121 11.36 -11.16 36.29
N THR A 122 10.17 -11.03 35.71
CA THR A 122 9.96 -10.37 34.42
C THR A 122 8.94 -9.26 34.55
N GLY A 123 9.25 -8.10 33.96
CA GLY A 123 8.33 -6.97 33.95
C GLY A 123 7.03 -7.30 33.21
N ARG A 124 5.89 -6.94 33.80
CA ARG A 124 4.56 -7.15 33.20
C ARG A 124 3.97 -5.83 32.77
N TYR A 125 3.41 -5.83 31.57
CA TYR A 125 2.81 -4.69 30.92
C TYR A 125 1.38 -5.01 30.51
N GLN A 126 0.54 -3.98 30.48
CA GLN A 126 -0.84 -4.07 30.02
C GLN A 126 -1.08 -3.07 28.91
N LEU A 127 -1.71 -3.52 27.82
CA LEU A 127 -2.21 -2.64 26.78
C LEU A 127 -3.50 -1.95 27.26
N VAL A 128 -3.47 -0.63 27.40
CA VAL A 128 -4.61 0.18 27.86
C VAL A 128 -5.43 0.70 26.69
N ARG A 129 -4.76 1.19 25.65
CA ARG A 129 -5.43 1.78 24.47
C ARG A 129 -5.16 0.92 23.24
N ASP A 130 -6.22 0.39 22.66
CA ASP A 130 -6.17 -0.29 21.37
C ASP A 130 -6.83 0.59 20.31
N THR A 131 -6.00 1.24 19.51
CA THR A 131 -6.45 2.19 18.48
C THR A 131 -6.66 1.55 17.11
N GLY A 132 -6.39 0.24 16.97
CA GLY A 132 -6.78 -0.52 15.79
C GLY A 132 -5.63 -1.25 15.08
N ARG A 133 -5.73 -1.30 13.74
CA ARG A 133 -4.92 -2.21 12.91
C ARG A 133 -3.44 -1.85 12.93
N TYR A 134 -3.12 -0.57 12.77
CA TYR A 134 -1.75 -0.11 12.60
C TYR A 134 -1.08 0.20 13.92
N ALA A 135 0.19 -0.17 14.03
CA ALA A 135 1.01 0.18 15.18
C ALA A 135 1.29 1.69 15.24
N PRO A 136 1.25 2.31 16.43
CA PRO A 136 1.66 3.69 16.61
C PRO A 136 3.13 3.89 16.21
N LEU A 137 3.41 4.97 15.47
CA LEU A 137 4.76 5.34 15.04
C LEU A 137 5.42 6.22 16.08
N CYS A 138 6.39 5.63 16.79
CA CYS A 138 7.21 6.31 17.77
C CYS A 138 8.13 7.36 17.14
N ARG A 139 7.91 8.64 17.42
CA ARG A 139 8.77 9.79 17.05
C ARG A 139 9.43 10.39 18.30
N ASP A 140 10.16 11.50 18.15
CA ASP A 140 10.91 12.08 19.28
C ASP A 140 10.02 12.85 20.27
N HIS A 141 8.95 13.48 19.79
CA HIS A 141 8.02 14.26 20.64
C HIS A 141 6.75 13.48 21.05
N GLY A 142 6.60 12.24 20.59
CA GLY A 142 5.40 11.44 20.86
C GLY A 142 5.21 10.26 19.91
N CYS A 143 4.08 9.60 20.05
CA CYS A 143 3.65 8.50 19.18
C CYS A 143 2.55 8.99 18.22
N TRP A 144 2.81 8.91 16.92
CA TRP A 144 1.82 9.19 15.89
C TRP A 144 0.92 7.96 15.68
N ASP A 145 -0.37 8.11 15.96
CA ASP A 145 -1.36 7.08 15.68
C ASP A 145 -1.80 7.15 14.21
N GLN A 146 -1.55 6.08 13.46
CA GLN A 146 -1.93 6.01 12.05
C GLN A 146 -3.44 5.75 11.85
N ASN A 147 -4.11 5.14 12.82
CA ASN A 147 -5.54 4.83 12.75
C ASN A 147 -6.38 6.06 13.06
N GLN A 148 -6.00 6.84 14.07
CA GLN A 148 -6.70 8.05 14.49
C GLN A 148 -6.17 9.33 13.83
N GLN A 149 -5.02 9.25 13.16
CA GLN A 149 -4.31 10.39 12.58
C GLN A 149 -4.05 11.51 13.60
N GLN A 150 -3.67 11.11 14.81
CA GLN A 150 -3.41 12.02 15.92
C GLN A 150 -2.05 11.72 16.54
N LEU A 151 -1.36 12.79 16.94
CA LEU A 151 -0.12 12.69 17.72
C LEU A 151 -0.45 12.61 19.22
N TYR A 152 0.06 11.57 19.87
CA TYR A 152 0.03 11.43 21.32
C TYR A 152 1.38 11.87 21.88
N PRO A 153 1.47 13.05 22.54
CA PRO A 153 2.72 13.51 23.13
C PRO A 153 3.12 12.60 24.28
N TYR A 154 4.43 12.53 24.54
CA TYR A 154 4.91 11.85 25.74
C TYR A 154 4.49 12.64 26.97
N GLN A 155 3.80 11.95 27.89
CA GLN A 155 3.49 12.48 29.21
C GLN A 155 4.83 12.68 29.92
N ARG A 156 5.19 13.95 30.15
CA ARG A 156 6.32 14.28 31.01
C ARG A 156 5.91 13.80 32.40
N GLU A 157 6.66 12.88 32.99
CA GLU A 157 6.40 12.45 34.36
C GLU A 157 6.38 13.72 35.21
N GLU A 158 5.19 14.09 35.71
CA GLU A 158 5.06 15.10 36.74
C GLU A 158 5.72 14.47 37.96
N GLU A 159 7.01 14.73 38.12
CA GLU A 159 7.74 14.46 39.33
C GLU A 159 7.04 15.27 40.43
N THR A 160 6.08 14.64 41.11
CA THR A 160 5.64 15.07 42.43
C THR A 160 6.86 14.98 43.34
N HIS A 161 7.67 16.03 43.32
CA HIS A 161 8.66 16.31 44.34
C HIS A 161 7.86 16.43 45.63
N GLY A 162 7.82 15.35 46.41
CA GLY A 162 7.23 15.35 47.73
C GLY A 162 7.87 16.49 48.52
N ASN A 163 7.08 17.52 48.80
CA ASN A 163 7.44 18.61 49.67
C ASN A 163 7.69 17.99 51.05
N VAL A 164 8.96 17.79 51.40
CA VAL A 164 9.36 17.38 52.75
C VAL A 164 9.33 18.66 53.58
N ALA A 165 8.28 18.77 54.39
CA ALA A 165 8.12 19.82 55.41
C ALA A 165 9.17 19.66 56.52
#